data_AF-A0A3M4XXM1-F1
#
_entry.id   AF-A0A3M4XXM1-F1
#
_cell.length_a   1.000
_cell.length_b   1.000
_cell.length_c   1.000
_cell.angle_alpha   90.00
_cell.angle_beta   90.00
_cell.angle_gamma   90.00
#
_symmetry.space_group_name_H-M   'P 1'
#
loop_
_entity.id
_entity.type
_entity.pdbx_description
1 polymer ?
#
loop_
_entity_poly.entity_id
_entity_poly.type
_entity_poly.pdbx_seq_one_letter_code
_entity_poly.pdbx_strand_id
1 'polypeptide(L)'
;TTASGLTLRATWLLNCAGAWAAALAAQFNEPVPMYSGHPAMLVTEPLPMFMEVSTGVEGGGIYARQVARGNCVLGGGQGFALDPARARPGQTAVLDILRNAVE
;
A
#
# COMPACT_ATOMS: atom_id res chain seq x y z
N THR A 1 -10.50 -4.25 26.12
CA THR A 1 -11.06 -5.57 25.85
C THR A 1 -11.11 -5.79 24.35
N THR A 2 -10.69 -6.95 23.87
CA THR A 2 -10.75 -7.28 22.44
C THR A 2 -12.18 -7.68 22.03
N ALA A 3 -12.44 -7.82 20.72
CA ALA A 3 -13.76 -8.23 20.21
C ALA A 3 -14.23 -9.60 20.73
N SER A 4 -13.31 -10.50 21.12
CA SER A 4 -13.64 -11.81 21.70
C SER A 4 -13.84 -11.79 23.21
N GLY A 5 -13.80 -10.61 23.84
CA GLY A 5 -13.92 -10.47 25.30
C GLY A 5 -12.61 -10.63 26.08
N LEU A 6 -11.49 -10.95 25.42
CA LEU A 6 -10.19 -11.07 26.09
C LEU A 6 -9.73 -9.70 26.62
N THR A 7 -9.32 -9.67 27.89
CA THR A 7 -8.70 -8.51 28.54
C THR A 7 -7.22 -8.77 28.76
N LEU A 8 -6.38 -7.84 28.31
CA LEU A 8 -4.93 -7.91 28.42
C LEU A 8 -4.43 -6.69 29.22
N ARG A 9 -3.35 -6.89 29.98
CA ARG A 9 -2.64 -5.83 30.72
C ARG A 9 -1.15 -5.94 30.42
N ALA A 10 -0.54 -4.82 30.11
CA ALA A 10 0.90 -4.69 29.90
C ALA A 10 1.35 -3.31 30.34
N THR A 11 2.65 -3.16 30.65
CA THR A 11 3.24 -1.84 30.94
C THR A 11 3.32 -0.98 29.67
N TRP A 12 3.55 -1.62 28.52
CA TRP A 12 3.70 -0.96 27.23
C TRP A 12 2.79 -1.60 26.18
N LEU A 13 2.22 -0.78 25.31
CA LEU A 13 1.44 -1.20 24.15
C LEU A 13 2.05 -0.55 22.89
N LEU A 14 2.45 -1.37 21.92
CA LEU A 14 2.89 -0.89 20.61
C LEU A 14 1.76 -1.10 19.59
N ASN A 15 1.27 -0.01 19.01
CA ASN A 15 0.23 -0.05 17.99
C ASN A 15 0.85 -0.27 16.60
N CYS A 16 0.73 -1.49 16.07
CA CYS A 16 1.17 -1.86 14.71
C CYS A 16 -0.01 -2.20 13.78
N ALA A 17 -1.19 -1.62 14.02
CA ALA A 17 -2.42 -2.01 13.32
C ALA A 17 -2.56 -1.43 11.90
N GLY A 18 -1.47 -0.97 11.26
CA GLY A 18 -1.49 -0.46 9.89
C GLY A 18 -2.55 0.63 9.65
N ALA A 19 -3.37 0.48 8.60
CA ALA A 19 -4.43 1.42 8.25
C ALA A 19 -5.48 1.65 9.37
N TRP A 20 -5.59 0.73 10.33
CA TRP A 20 -6.51 0.83 11.47
C TRP A 20 -5.88 1.44 12.73
N ALA A 21 -4.59 1.81 12.68
CA ALA A 21 -3.86 2.30 13.86
C ALA A 21 -4.49 3.55 14.48
N ALA A 22 -5.03 4.48 13.67
CA ALA A 22 -5.70 5.68 14.19
C ALA A 22 -6.97 5.36 14.98
N ALA A 23 -7.78 4.42 14.48
CA ALA A 23 -8.98 3.98 15.18
C ALA A 23 -8.66 3.29 16.51
N LEU A 24 -7.54 2.56 16.58
CA LEU A 24 -7.08 1.96 17.83
C LEU A 24 -6.57 3.03 18.81
N ALA A 25 -5.75 3.99 18.35
CA ALA A 25 -5.20 5.04 19.20
C ALA A 25 -6.30 5.94 19.80
N ALA A 26 -7.35 6.24 19.02
CA ALA A 26 -8.52 6.99 19.51
C ALA A 26 -9.23 6.32 20.68
N GLN A 27 -9.22 4.98 20.79
CA GLN A 27 -9.80 4.25 21.94
C GLN A 27 -9.03 4.49 23.24
N PHE A 28 -7.77 4.93 23.15
CA PHE A 28 -6.94 5.34 24.28
C PHE A 28 -6.93 6.86 24.47
N ASN A 29 -7.84 7.59 23.81
CA ASN A 29 -7.92 9.05 23.83
C ASN A 29 -6.68 9.76 23.24
N GLU A 30 -6.00 9.09 22.30
CA GLU A 30 -4.80 9.58 21.59
C GLU A 30 -5.06 9.62 20.07
N PRO A 31 -5.88 10.54 19.55
CA PRO A 31 -6.15 10.62 18.12
C PRO A 31 -4.88 11.03 17.34
N VAL A 32 -4.64 10.38 16.21
CA VAL A 32 -3.52 10.69 15.30
C VAL A 32 -4.03 11.12 13.93
N PRO A 33 -3.42 12.14 13.29
CA PRO A 33 -3.83 12.63 11.98
C PRO A 33 -3.35 11.69 10.86
N MET A 34 -4.02 10.55 10.72
CA MET A 34 -3.67 9.49 9.77
C MET A 34 -4.87 9.14 8.90
N TYR A 35 -4.62 8.83 7.63
CA TYR A 35 -5.60 8.28 6.70
C TYR A 35 -5.05 7.00 6.05
N SER A 36 -5.95 6.16 5.54
CA SER A 36 -5.57 4.97 4.77
C SER A 36 -5.25 5.36 3.33
N GLY A 37 -4.00 5.17 2.90
CA GLY A 37 -3.61 5.27 1.50
C GLY A 37 -3.90 3.98 0.73
N HIS A 38 -4.17 4.08 -0.57
CA HIS A 38 -4.53 2.93 -1.41
C HIS A 38 -3.68 2.92 -2.69
N PRO A 39 -2.41 2.47 -2.65
CA PRO A 39 -1.55 2.52 -3.84
C PRO A 39 -2.06 1.60 -4.96
N ALA A 40 -2.00 2.06 -6.21
CA ALA A 40 -2.29 1.23 -7.37
C ALA A 40 -1.01 0.48 -7.81
N MET A 41 -1.19 -0.79 -8.18
CA MET A 41 -0.11 -1.70 -8.54
C MET A 41 -0.49 -2.51 -9.77
N LEU A 42 0.43 -2.66 -10.70
CA LEU A 42 0.33 -3.56 -11.84
C LEU A 42 1.45 -4.59 -11.75
N VAL A 43 1.15 -5.82 -12.14
CA VAL A 43 2.12 -6.91 -12.15
C VAL A 43 1.98 -7.64 -13.47
N THR A 44 3.07 -7.74 -14.22
CA THR A 44 3.11 -8.51 -15.47
C THR A 44 3.16 -10.01 -15.18
N GLU A 45 2.99 -10.84 -16.20
CA GLU A 45 3.49 -12.22 -16.14
C GLU A 45 5.03 -12.25 -16.01
N PRO A 46 5.64 -13.39 -15.65
CA PRO A 46 7.10 -13.54 -15.61
C PRO A 46 7.76 -13.23 -16.96
N LEU A 47 8.78 -12.38 -16.94
CA LEU A 47 9.65 -12.06 -18.08
C LEU A 47 11.10 -12.50 -17.78
N PRO A 48 11.95 -12.67 -18.81
CA PRO A 48 13.40 -12.78 -18.61
C PRO A 48 13.93 -11.59 -17.80
N MET A 49 14.95 -11.80 -16.96
CA MET A 49 15.51 -10.72 -16.15
C MET A 49 16.19 -9.66 -17.03
N PHE A 50 15.74 -8.41 -16.89
CA PHE A 50 16.34 -7.25 -17.56
C PHE A 50 16.44 -6.00 -16.65
N MET A 51 15.75 -6.00 -15.50
CA MET A 51 15.90 -4.96 -14.49
C MET A 51 16.69 -5.49 -13.28
N GLU A 52 17.90 -4.97 -13.07
CA GLU A 52 18.74 -5.36 -11.92
C GLU A 52 18.51 -4.47 -10.68
N VAL A 53 17.84 -3.32 -10.87
CA VAL A 53 17.59 -2.34 -9.81
C VAL A 53 16.12 -1.90 -9.82
N SER A 54 15.65 -1.46 -8.65
CA SER A 54 14.38 -0.73 -8.56
C SER A 54 14.57 0.68 -9.11
N THR A 55 13.74 1.07 -10.07
CA THR A 55 13.76 2.40 -10.67
C THR A 55 12.52 3.18 -10.26
N GLY A 56 12.64 4.50 -10.18
CA GLY A 56 11.52 5.39 -9.92
C GLY A 56 11.78 6.74 -10.56
N VAL A 57 10.71 7.42 -10.93
CA VAL A 57 10.78 8.76 -11.52
C VAL A 57 10.46 9.77 -10.42
N GLU A 58 11.42 10.63 -10.11
CA GLU A 58 11.19 11.76 -9.20
C GLU A 58 10.07 12.65 -9.77
N GLY A 59 9.02 12.91 -9.00
CA GLY A 59 7.86 13.68 -9.45
C GLY A 59 6.96 12.97 -10.49
N GLY A 60 7.43 11.89 -11.13
CA GLY A 60 6.72 11.17 -12.20
C GLY A 60 5.69 10.14 -11.73
N GLY A 61 5.54 9.97 -10.42
CA GLY A 61 4.43 9.19 -9.85
C GLY A 61 4.46 7.68 -10.12
N ILE A 62 5.59 7.15 -10.60
CA ILE A 62 5.80 5.72 -10.90
C ILE A 62 7.12 5.20 -10.32
N TYR A 63 7.09 3.95 -9.91
CA TYR A 63 8.26 3.11 -9.73
C TYR A 63 8.07 1.75 -10.41
N ALA A 64 9.18 1.11 -10.76
CA ALA A 64 9.18 -0.23 -11.32
C ALA A 64 10.34 -1.07 -10.75
N ARG A 65 10.09 -2.37 -10.60
CA ARG A 65 11.14 -3.35 -10.28
C ARG A 65 10.78 -4.70 -10.87
N GLN A 66 11.78 -5.53 -11.14
CA GLN A 66 11.57 -6.93 -11.46
C GLN A 66 11.91 -7.80 -10.26
N VAL A 67 11.01 -8.72 -9.90
CA VAL A 67 11.25 -9.68 -8.81
C VAL A 67 11.97 -10.91 -9.33
N ALA A 68 12.57 -11.71 -8.45
CA ALA A 68 13.33 -12.92 -8.83
C ALA A 68 12.52 -13.95 -9.66
N ARG A 69 11.18 -13.95 -9.55
CA ARG A 69 10.29 -14.77 -10.37
C ARG A 69 10.16 -14.26 -11.83
N GLY A 70 10.67 -13.08 -12.13
CA GLY A 70 10.63 -12.45 -13.46
C GLY A 70 9.49 -11.45 -13.65
N ASN A 71 8.51 -11.34 -12.74
CA ASN A 71 7.42 -10.38 -12.87
C ASN A 71 7.93 -8.94 -12.72
N CYS A 72 7.51 -8.05 -13.61
CA CYS A 72 7.67 -6.61 -13.40
C CYS A 72 6.52 -6.09 -12.54
N VAL A 73 6.88 -5.45 -11.43
CA VAL A 73 5.96 -4.80 -10.50
C VAL A 73 6.07 -3.31 -10.74
N LEU A 74 4.98 -2.71 -11.23
CA LEU A 74 4.86 -1.27 -11.44
C LEU A 74 3.90 -0.71 -10.41
N GLY A 75 4.28 0.37 -9.77
CA GLY A 75 3.45 1.01 -8.76
C GLY A 75 3.44 2.51 -8.92
N GLY A 76 2.35 3.13 -8.50
CA GLY A 76 2.13 4.54 -8.67
C GLY A 76 0.68 4.91 -8.42
N GLY A 77 0.37 6.20 -8.50
CA GLY A 77 -1.00 6.70 -8.39
C GLY A 77 -1.74 6.27 -7.11
N GLN A 78 -3.07 6.42 -7.14
CA GLN A 78 -3.96 6.06 -6.04
C GLN A 78 -5.17 5.29 -6.56
N GLY A 79 -5.52 4.25 -5.83
CA GLY A 79 -6.80 3.59 -5.84
C GLY A 79 -7.74 4.15 -4.78
N PHE A 80 -8.74 3.37 -4.42
CA PHE A 80 -9.80 3.78 -3.49
C PHE A 80 -10.24 2.62 -2.62
N ALA A 81 -10.72 2.94 -1.42
CA ALA A 81 -11.37 1.98 -0.54
C ALA A 81 -12.70 1.54 -1.15
N LEU A 82 -12.97 0.23 -1.10
CA LEU A 82 -14.31 -0.32 -1.32
C LEU A 82 -15.07 -0.41 0.01
N ASP A 83 -14.33 -0.72 1.09
CA ASP A 83 -14.80 -0.78 2.47
C ASP A 83 -13.59 -0.73 3.43
N PRO A 84 -13.76 -0.88 4.76
CA PRO A 84 -12.65 -0.80 5.71
C PRO A 84 -11.53 -1.86 5.55
N ALA A 85 -11.75 -2.92 4.78
CA ALA A 85 -10.80 -4.04 4.62
C ALA A 85 -10.38 -4.27 3.16
N ARG A 86 -11.08 -3.68 2.19
CA ARG A 86 -10.84 -3.91 0.76
C ARG A 86 -10.64 -2.61 0.01
N ALA A 87 -9.77 -2.65 -0.99
CA ALA A 87 -9.49 -1.53 -1.87
C ALA A 87 -9.37 -2.02 -3.32
N ARG A 88 -9.46 -1.07 -4.26
CA ARG A 88 -9.29 -1.34 -5.68
C ARG A 88 -8.39 -0.27 -6.32
N PRO A 89 -7.52 -0.63 -7.28
CA PRO A 89 -6.82 0.36 -8.08
C PRO A 89 -7.82 1.19 -8.91
N GLY A 90 -7.55 2.49 -9.05
CA GLY A 90 -8.29 3.35 -9.96
C GLY A 90 -7.90 3.06 -11.41
N GLN A 91 -8.87 2.98 -12.32
CA GLN A 91 -8.58 2.75 -13.74
C GLN A 91 -7.68 3.84 -14.31
N THR A 92 -7.93 5.10 -13.97
CA THR A 92 -7.09 6.24 -14.37
C THR A 92 -5.65 6.06 -13.88
N ALA A 93 -5.46 5.72 -12.59
CA ALA A 93 -4.13 5.48 -12.03
C ALA A 93 -3.39 4.35 -12.76
N VAL A 94 -4.09 3.27 -13.13
CA VAL A 94 -3.50 2.16 -13.92
C VAL A 94 -3.02 2.65 -15.28
N LEU A 95 -3.83 3.45 -15.99
CA LEU A 95 -3.45 4.01 -17.29
C LEU A 95 -2.30 5.00 -17.19
N ASP A 96 -2.26 5.82 -16.15
CA ASP A 96 -1.18 6.78 -15.92
C ASP A 96 0.15 6.07 -15.65
N ILE A 97 0.14 5.00 -14.83
CA ILE A 97 1.33 4.17 -14.61
C ILE A 97 1.83 3.58 -15.93
N LEU A 98 0.92 3.04 -16.76
CA LEU A 98 1.34 2.47 -18.06
C LEU A 98 1.90 3.52 -19.01
N ARG A 99 1.34 4.72 -19.03
CA ARG A 99 1.85 5.83 -19.85
C ARG A 99 3.26 6.22 -19.41
N ASN A 100 3.46 6.43 -18.11
CA ASN A 100 4.73 6.86 -17.56
C ASN A 100 5.81 5.76 -17.57
N ALA A 101 5.45 4.50 -17.86
CA ALA A 101 6.40 3.40 -17.97
C ALA A 101 7.09 3.33 -19.34
N VAL A 102 6.60 4.06 -20.35
CA VAL A 102 7.11 4.04 -21.74
C VAL A 102 7.95 5.28 -22.07
N GLU A 103 7.83 6.35 -21.27
CA GLU A 103 8.62 7.59 -21.38
C GLU A 103 10.02 7.43 -20.76
#